data_AF-A0A6J6C205-F1
#
_entry.id   AF-A0A6J6C205-F1
#
_cell.length_a   1.000
_cell.length_b   1.000
_cell.length_c   1.000
_cell.angle_alpha   90.00
_cell.angle_beta   90.00
_cell.angle_gamma   90.00
#
_symmetry.space_group_name_H-M   'P 1'
#
loop_
_entity.id
_entity.type
_entity.pdbx_description
1 polymer ?
#
loop_
_entity_poly.entity_id
_entity_poly.type
_entity_poly.pdbx_seq_one_letter_code
_entity_poly.pdbx_strand_id
1 'polypeptide(L)'
;MRPVTYVPDSKPVDDLLREMQAARVHLAVVIDEYGGTAGLVTIEDILEEIVGEIADEYDEEQPDIEHRADGSIRVSARLPLDDLGHLLKQSFDDDVDTVGGLLAERLGKVPISGSSITVDGYELVAESVGGRRNRITSVVVIPDEAIGARVVSLDESAATTKDQA
;
A
#
# COMPACT_ATOMS: atom_id res chain seq x y z
N MET A 1 32.72 -12.92 -4.06
CA MET A 1 31.40 -13.20 -3.44
C MET A 1 31.45 -12.70 -2.01
N ARG A 2 30.43 -11.96 -1.56
CA ARG A 2 30.27 -11.66 -0.12
C ARG A 2 29.57 -12.85 0.54
N PRO A 3 30.00 -13.28 1.74
CA PRO A 3 29.27 -14.29 2.51
C PRO A 3 27.87 -13.76 2.84
N VAL A 4 26.88 -14.65 2.82
CA VAL A 4 25.49 -14.32 3.19
C VAL A 4 25.24 -14.73 4.64
N THR A 5 24.52 -13.89 5.37
CA THR A 5 24.13 -14.15 6.76
C THR A 5 22.81 -14.91 6.76
N TYR A 6 22.74 -16.01 7.51
CA TYR A 6 21.52 -16.81 7.69
C TYR A 6 21.02 -16.68 9.12
N VAL A 7 19.72 -16.54 9.29
CA VAL A 7 19.09 -16.36 10.60
C VAL A 7 17.80 -17.18 10.69
N PRO A 8 17.53 -17.87 11.82
CA PRO A 8 16.26 -18.58 11.99
C PRO A 8 15.11 -17.58 12.11
N ASP A 9 13.95 -17.93 11.57
CA ASP A 9 12.68 -17.18 11.72
C ASP A 9 12.23 -17.01 13.17
N SER A 10 12.64 -17.93 14.06
CA SER A 10 12.39 -17.88 15.49
C SER A 10 13.28 -16.87 16.24
N LYS A 11 14.24 -16.18 15.59
CA LYS A 11 15.15 -15.24 16.26
C LYS A 11 14.40 -13.95 16.64
N PRO A 12 14.52 -13.46 17.89
CA PRO A 12 13.97 -12.16 18.27
C PRO A 12 14.51 -11.02 17.40
N VAL A 13 13.62 -10.10 17.02
CA VAL A 13 13.90 -8.98 16.11
C VAL A 13 14.96 -8.02 16.67
N ASP A 14 14.95 -7.79 17.98
CA ASP A 14 15.91 -6.93 18.69
C ASP A 14 17.32 -7.55 18.76
N ASP A 15 17.42 -8.86 18.94
CA ASP A 15 18.68 -9.59 18.86
C ASP A 15 19.24 -9.59 17.43
N LEU A 16 18.38 -9.81 16.43
CA LEU A 16 18.76 -9.75 15.02
C LEU A 16 19.29 -8.36 14.64
N LEU A 17 18.65 -7.27 15.10
CA LEU A 17 19.11 -5.91 14.88
C LEU A 17 20.53 -5.70 15.40
N ARG A 18 20.80 -6.11 16.65
CA ARG A 18 22.11 -5.96 17.29
C ARG A 18 23.19 -6.72 16.52
N GLU A 19 22.88 -7.93 16.06
CA GLU A 19 23.81 -8.76 15.28
C GLU A 19 24.12 -8.14 13.91
N MET A 20 23.09 -7.67 13.19
CA MET A 20 23.25 -7.01 11.90
C MET A 20 24.08 -5.72 12.01
N GLN A 21 23.84 -4.93 13.07
CA GLN A 21 24.64 -3.73 13.38
C GLN A 21 26.11 -4.08 13.69
N ALA A 22 26.35 -5.08 14.52
CA ALA A 22 27.70 -5.50 14.90
C ALA A 22 28.49 -6.05 13.69
N ALA A 23 27.85 -6.86 12.85
CA ALA A 23 28.43 -7.45 11.66
C ALA A 23 28.50 -6.51 10.45
N ARG A 24 27.88 -5.32 10.52
CA ARG A 24 27.74 -4.35 9.43
C ARG A 24 27.14 -4.97 8.16
N VAL A 25 26.11 -5.78 8.34
CA VAL A 25 25.34 -6.41 7.27
C VAL A 25 23.93 -5.85 7.25
N HIS A 26 23.42 -5.57 6.04
CA HIS A 26 22.10 -4.96 5.84
C HIS A 26 21.05 -5.96 5.35
N LEU A 27 21.47 -7.19 5.00
CA LEU A 27 20.61 -8.22 4.44
C LEU A 27 20.94 -9.56 5.10
N ALA A 28 19.91 -10.29 5.50
CA ALA A 28 20.01 -11.66 5.96
C ALA A 28 18.95 -12.54 5.26
N VAL A 29 19.29 -13.82 5.09
CA VAL A 29 18.37 -14.85 4.62
C VAL A 29 17.74 -15.51 5.83
N VAL A 30 16.41 -15.52 5.87
CA VAL A 30 15.65 -16.16 6.94
C VAL A 30 15.44 -17.62 6.59
N ILE A 31 15.76 -18.52 7.52
CA ILE A 31 15.58 -19.96 7.38
C ILE A 31 14.48 -20.45 8.32
N ASP A 32 13.66 -21.39 7.84
CA ASP A 32 12.64 -22.07 8.62
C ASP A 32 13.22 -23.25 9.42
N GLU A 33 12.40 -23.90 10.25
CA GLU A 33 12.82 -25.02 11.09
C GLU A 33 13.14 -26.31 10.32
N TYR A 34 12.74 -26.39 9.05
CA TYR A 34 13.01 -27.49 8.14
C TYR A 34 14.26 -27.24 7.29
N GLY A 35 14.94 -26.09 7.48
CA GLY A 35 16.12 -25.68 6.73
C GLY A 35 15.80 -25.11 5.34
N GLY A 36 14.52 -24.82 5.07
CA GLY A 36 14.06 -24.07 3.91
C GLY A 36 14.35 -22.57 4.04
N THR A 37 14.29 -21.84 2.94
CA THR A 37 14.34 -20.38 2.95
C THR A 37 12.94 -19.85 3.17
N ALA A 38 12.70 -19.27 4.34
CA ALA A 38 11.46 -18.57 4.66
C ALA A 38 11.39 -17.22 3.92
N GLY A 39 12.53 -16.53 3.78
CA GLY A 39 12.58 -15.25 3.07
C GLY A 39 13.88 -14.48 3.22
N LEU A 40 13.79 -13.18 3.00
CA LEU A 40 14.88 -12.21 3.15
C LEU A 40 14.42 -11.12 4.12
N VAL A 41 15.34 -10.59 4.92
CA VAL A 41 15.08 -9.48 5.84
C VAL A 41 16.20 -8.45 5.72
N THR A 42 15.83 -7.18 5.75
CA THR A 42 16.77 -6.07 5.77
C THR A 42 16.83 -5.39 7.13
N ILE A 43 17.93 -4.68 7.40
CA ILE A 43 18.05 -3.90 8.64
C ILE A 43 17.02 -2.77 8.67
N GLU A 44 16.65 -2.25 7.51
CA GLU A 44 15.63 -1.23 7.33
C GLU A 44 14.23 -1.76 7.74
N ASP A 45 13.87 -2.99 7.37
CA ASP A 45 12.60 -3.62 7.78
C ASP A 45 12.52 -3.78 9.30
N ILE A 46 13.63 -4.21 9.92
CA ILE A 46 13.71 -4.37 11.39
C ILE A 46 13.56 -3.03 12.11
N LEU A 47 14.22 -1.99 11.60
CA LEU A 47 14.10 -0.65 12.16
C LEU A 47 12.68 -0.12 11.99
N GLU A 48 12.02 -0.39 10.87
CA GLU A 48 10.63 0.00 10.63
C GLU A 48 9.66 -0.66 11.61
N GLU A 49 9.84 -1.94 11.93
CA GLU A 49 8.98 -2.64 12.90
C GLU A 49 9.15 -2.13 14.34
N ILE A 50 10.37 -1.73 14.73
CA ILE A 50 10.64 -1.20 16.07
C ILE A 50 10.20 0.26 16.19
N VAL A 51 10.52 1.08 15.20
CA VAL A 51 10.32 2.53 15.23
C VAL A 51 8.91 2.91 14.78
N GLY A 52 8.27 2.11 13.91
CA GLY A 52 6.98 2.43 13.33
C GLY A 52 7.00 3.70 12.46
N GLU A 53 5.83 4.32 12.30
CA GLU A 53 5.76 5.73 11.89
C GLU A 53 6.08 6.50 13.16
N ILE A 54 7.21 7.23 13.19
CA ILE A 54 7.38 8.25 14.22
C ILE A 54 6.34 9.31 13.90
N ALA A 55 5.16 9.15 14.48
CA ALA A 55 4.12 10.16 14.45
C ALA A 55 4.68 11.35 15.22
N ASP A 56 4.92 12.47 14.54
CA ASP A 56 5.17 13.73 15.23
C ASP A 56 3.93 14.07 16.07
N GLU A 57 4.08 14.81 17.16
CA GLU A 57 2.93 15.26 17.98
C GLU A 57 2.00 16.21 17.19
N TYR A 58 2.43 16.57 15.97
CA TYR A 58 1.73 17.35 14.95
C TYR A 58 1.32 16.54 13.72
N ASP A 59 1.51 15.21 13.69
CA ASP A 59 0.95 14.38 12.63
C ASP A 59 -0.56 14.32 12.82
N GLU A 60 -1.25 15.27 12.19
CA GLU A 60 -2.68 15.22 11.98
C GLU A 60 -3.00 13.86 11.36
N GLU A 61 -3.73 13.01 12.09
CA GLU A 61 -4.34 11.81 11.56
C GLU A 61 -4.98 12.19 10.22
N GLN A 62 -4.46 11.67 9.10
CA GLN A 62 -5.05 11.94 7.79
C GLN A 62 -6.53 11.62 7.91
N PRO A 63 -7.43 12.55 7.55
CA PRO A 63 -8.85 12.32 7.70
C PRO A 63 -9.19 11.02 7.00
N ASP A 64 -9.90 10.12 7.69
CA ASP A 64 -10.25 8.79 7.19
C ASP A 64 -10.93 8.85 5.82
N ILE A 65 -11.52 10.00 5.49
CA ILE A 65 -12.25 10.29 4.26
C ILE A 65 -11.98 11.75 3.81
N GLU A 66 -11.50 11.92 2.59
CA GLU A 66 -11.30 13.21 1.91
C GLU A 66 -12.06 13.22 0.57
N HIS A 67 -13.02 14.14 0.42
CA HIS A 67 -13.73 14.34 -0.85
C HIS A 67 -12.94 15.25 -1.78
N ARG A 68 -12.74 14.82 -3.03
CA ARG A 68 -12.05 15.60 -4.07
C ARG A 68 -13.03 16.32 -4.98
N ALA A 69 -12.56 17.40 -5.61
CA ALA A 69 -13.37 18.24 -6.51
C ALA A 69 -13.85 17.52 -7.78
N ASP A 70 -13.20 16.42 -8.16
CA ASP A 70 -13.54 15.59 -9.31
C ASP A 70 -14.61 14.52 -9.00
N GLY A 71 -15.14 14.50 -7.78
CA GLY A 71 -16.13 13.52 -7.32
C GLY A 71 -15.53 12.20 -6.83
N SER A 72 -14.21 12.04 -6.88
CA SER A 72 -13.53 10.92 -6.23
C SER A 72 -13.38 11.14 -4.74
N ILE A 73 -13.19 10.06 -4.00
CA ILE A 73 -13.03 10.09 -2.55
C ILE A 73 -11.73 9.39 -2.21
N ARG A 74 -10.85 10.02 -1.45
CA ARG A 74 -9.68 9.37 -0.86
C ARG A 74 -10.07 8.87 0.52
N VAL A 75 -9.80 7.60 0.80
CA VAL A 75 -10.02 6.99 2.11
C VAL A 75 -8.75 6.38 2.66
N SER A 76 -8.65 6.22 3.97
CA SER A 76 -7.57 5.46 4.60
C SER A 76 -7.59 4.01 4.10
N ALA A 77 -6.41 3.44 3.80
CA ALA A 77 -6.31 2.01 3.47
C ALA A 77 -6.72 1.11 4.66
N ARG A 78 -6.73 1.66 5.87
CA ARG A 78 -7.17 0.97 7.10
C ARG A 78 -8.67 1.14 7.37
N LEU A 79 -9.39 1.94 6.58
CA LEU A 79 -10.82 2.13 6.74
C LEU A 79 -11.50 0.74 6.71
N PRO A 80 -12.37 0.42 7.68
CA PRO A 80 -13.15 -0.81 7.66
C PRO A 80 -13.96 -0.91 6.36
N LEU A 81 -14.05 -2.11 5.80
CA LEU A 81 -14.77 -2.32 4.55
C LEU A 81 -16.27 -2.00 4.69
N ASP A 82 -16.84 -2.29 5.86
CA ASP A 82 -18.21 -1.91 6.21
C ASP A 82 -18.45 -0.39 6.18
N ASP A 83 -17.48 0.39 6.66
CA ASP A 83 -17.58 1.86 6.67
C ASP A 83 -17.48 2.43 5.25
N LEU A 84 -16.62 1.85 4.41
CA LEU A 84 -16.61 2.15 2.99
C LEU A 84 -17.95 1.80 2.33
N GLY A 85 -18.52 0.64 2.68
CA GLY A 85 -19.84 0.23 2.22
C GLY A 85 -20.94 1.22 2.59
N HIS A 86 -20.97 1.67 3.84
CA HIS A 86 -21.90 2.72 4.29
C HIS A 86 -21.73 4.03 3.52
N LEU A 87 -20.50 4.46 3.27
CA LEU A 87 -20.18 5.67 2.52
C LEU A 87 -20.69 5.61 1.08
N LEU A 88 -20.49 4.46 0.42
CA LEU A 88 -20.88 4.23 -0.96
C LEU A 88 -22.33 3.74 -1.10
N LYS A 89 -23.01 3.45 0.01
CA LYS A 89 -24.32 2.77 0.07
C LYS A 89 -24.29 1.43 -0.67
N GLN A 90 -23.19 0.71 -0.52
CA GLN A 90 -22.90 -0.57 -1.15
C GLN A 90 -22.55 -1.62 -0.08
N SER A 91 -22.80 -2.89 -0.38
CA SER A 91 -22.32 -4.01 0.44
C SER A 91 -21.22 -4.71 -0.33
N PHE A 92 -20.05 -4.87 0.29
CA PHE A 92 -18.96 -5.68 -0.23
C PHE A 92 -19.02 -7.04 0.48
N ASP A 93 -19.21 -8.12 -0.26
CA ASP A 93 -19.26 -9.49 0.27
C ASP A 93 -17.87 -10.13 0.07
N ASP A 94 -16.93 -9.76 0.93
CA ASP A 94 -15.54 -10.22 0.88
C ASP A 94 -15.06 -10.60 2.30
N ASP A 95 -14.17 -11.61 2.40
CA ASP A 95 -13.62 -12.14 3.67
C ASP A 95 -12.54 -11.23 4.31
N VAL A 96 -12.58 -9.93 4.04
CA VAL A 96 -11.54 -8.97 4.41
C VAL A 96 -12.12 -7.79 5.20
N ASP A 97 -11.37 -7.34 6.21
CA ASP A 97 -11.88 -6.33 7.15
C ASP A 97 -11.70 -4.88 6.68
N THR A 98 -10.78 -4.61 5.75
CA THR A 98 -10.36 -3.23 5.39
C THR A 98 -10.29 -3.00 3.89
N VAL A 99 -10.36 -1.73 3.47
CA VAL A 99 -10.22 -1.33 2.05
C VAL A 99 -8.87 -1.78 1.46
N GLY A 100 -7.78 -1.67 2.22
CA GLY A 100 -6.47 -2.18 1.83
C GLY A 100 -6.44 -3.70 1.70
N GLY A 101 -7.16 -4.40 2.58
CA GLY A 101 -7.37 -5.85 2.50
C GLY A 101 -8.09 -6.26 1.22
N LEU A 102 -9.16 -5.53 0.85
CA LEU A 102 -9.88 -5.75 -0.41
C LEU A 102 -8.98 -5.60 -1.64
N LEU A 103 -8.14 -4.56 -1.67
CA LEU A 103 -7.14 -4.39 -2.73
C LEU A 103 -6.20 -5.59 -2.82
N ALA A 104 -5.64 -6.03 -1.68
CA ALA A 104 -4.71 -7.15 -1.65
C ALA A 104 -5.36 -8.47 -2.12
N GLU A 105 -6.56 -8.75 -1.64
CA GLU A 105 -7.33 -9.95 -1.99
C GLU A 105 -7.63 -10.00 -3.50
N ARG A 106 -8.17 -8.91 -4.05
CA ARG A 106 -8.52 -8.84 -5.47
C ARG A 106 -7.31 -8.82 -6.40
N LEU A 107 -6.17 -8.28 -5.96
CA LEU A 107 -4.92 -8.30 -6.73
C LEU A 107 -4.16 -9.62 -6.60
N GLY A 108 -4.45 -10.43 -5.56
CA GLY A 108 -3.71 -11.65 -5.22
C GLY A 108 -2.25 -11.39 -4.79
N LYS A 109 -1.91 -10.16 -4.41
CA LYS A 109 -0.56 -9.72 -4.03
C LYS A 109 -0.62 -8.42 -3.23
N VAL A 110 0.50 -8.07 -2.58
CA VAL A 110 0.64 -6.81 -1.86
C VAL A 110 0.43 -5.62 -2.81
N PRO A 111 -0.56 -4.74 -2.56
CA PRO A 111 -0.80 -3.56 -3.39
C PRO A 111 0.33 -2.54 -3.23
N ILE A 112 0.80 -2.00 -4.35
CA ILE A 112 1.72 -0.87 -4.41
C ILE A 112 0.99 0.38 -4.89
N SER A 113 1.57 1.56 -4.68
CA SER A 113 1.03 2.82 -5.21
C SER A 113 0.76 2.70 -6.72
N GLY A 114 -0.43 3.12 -7.14
CA GLY A 114 -0.94 3.00 -8.51
C GLY A 114 -1.56 1.65 -8.86
N SER A 115 -1.54 0.65 -7.95
CA SER A 115 -2.33 -0.57 -8.16
C SER A 115 -3.81 -0.23 -8.14
N SER A 116 -4.59 -0.79 -9.07
CA SER A 116 -6.03 -0.58 -9.09
C SER A 116 -6.82 -1.86 -9.30
N ILE A 117 -8.05 -1.84 -8.80
CA ILE A 117 -9.07 -2.86 -9.02
C ILE A 117 -10.40 -2.19 -9.37
N THR A 118 -11.27 -2.92 -10.07
CA THR A 118 -12.66 -2.51 -10.27
C THR A 118 -13.56 -3.44 -9.46
N VAL A 119 -14.43 -2.86 -8.65
CA VAL A 119 -15.40 -3.58 -7.82
C VAL A 119 -16.69 -2.78 -7.75
N ASP A 120 -17.82 -3.44 -8.01
CA ASP A 120 -19.17 -2.88 -7.84
C ASP A 120 -19.40 -1.47 -8.40
N GLY A 121 -18.85 -1.20 -9.60
CA GLY A 121 -19.00 0.10 -10.26
C GLY A 121 -18.10 1.20 -9.70
N TYR A 122 -17.02 0.83 -9.00
CA TYR A 122 -15.97 1.72 -8.55
C TYR A 122 -14.59 1.21 -8.98
N GLU A 123 -13.70 2.12 -9.35
CA GLU A 123 -12.27 1.87 -9.41
C GLU A 123 -11.63 2.31 -8.10
N LEU A 124 -10.90 1.40 -7.47
CA LEU A 124 -10.12 1.64 -6.26
C LEU A 124 -8.66 1.70 -6.67
N VAL A 125 -8.02 2.86 -6.49
CA VAL A 125 -6.62 3.10 -6.84
C VAL A 125 -5.82 3.31 -5.56
N ALA A 126 -4.84 2.45 -5.32
CA ALA A 126 -3.99 2.56 -4.15
C ALA A 126 -3.04 3.77 -4.26
N GLU A 127 -2.98 4.58 -3.21
CA GLU A 127 -2.06 5.71 -3.09
C GLU A 127 -1.15 5.54 -1.88
N SER A 128 0.07 6.03 -2.01
CA SER A 128 1.02 6.13 -0.90
C SER A 128 1.31 7.61 -0.66
N VAL A 129 0.77 8.12 0.45
CA VAL A 129 1.01 9.48 0.94
C VAL A 129 2.08 9.39 2.02
N GLY A 130 3.34 9.48 1.60
CA GLY A 130 4.50 9.54 2.50
C GLY A 130 4.91 8.21 3.16
N GLY A 131 6.21 8.13 3.50
CA GLY A 131 6.70 7.30 4.60
C GLY A 131 7.30 5.94 4.29
N ARG A 132 6.67 5.06 3.50
CA ARG A 132 7.10 3.64 3.44
C ARG A 132 7.15 3.10 2.01
N ARG A 133 8.29 2.49 1.63
CA ARG A 133 8.39 1.76 0.36
C ARG A 133 7.45 0.56 0.43
N ASN A 134 6.53 0.44 -0.53
CA ASN A 134 5.58 -0.68 -0.68
C ASN A 134 4.41 -0.73 0.32
N ARG A 135 4.11 0.35 1.07
CA ARG A 135 2.87 0.44 1.85
C ARG A 135 1.95 1.51 1.29
N ILE A 136 0.71 1.12 1.01
CA ILE A 136 -0.35 2.05 0.63
C ILE A 136 -0.93 2.64 1.92
N THR A 137 -1.14 3.95 1.95
CA THR A 137 -1.70 4.64 3.13
C THR A 137 -3.14 5.05 2.87
N SER A 138 -3.49 5.29 1.60
CA SER A 138 -4.83 5.65 1.20
C SER A 138 -5.25 4.96 -0.09
N VAL A 139 -6.54 5.01 -0.38
CA VAL A 139 -7.17 4.46 -1.58
C VAL A 139 -8.08 5.53 -2.15
N VAL A 140 -7.95 5.79 -3.44
CA VAL A 140 -8.86 6.68 -4.18
C VAL A 140 -9.96 5.84 -4.78
N VAL A 141 -11.19 6.16 -4.41
CA VAL A 141 -12.41 5.54 -4.91
C VAL A 141 -13.00 6.45 -5.97
N ILE A 142 -13.11 5.92 -7.20
CA ILE A 142 -13.59 6.64 -8.38
C ILE A 142 -14.85 5.91 -8.86
N PRO A 143 -16.01 6.60 -8.98
CA PRO A 143 -17.18 6.01 -9.62
C PRO A 143 -16.88 5.65 -11.08
N ASP A 144 -17.30 4.48 -11.55
CA ASP A 144 -17.05 3.99 -12.93
C ASP A 144 -17.66 4.94 -13.99
N GLU A 145 -18.78 5.61 -13.68
CA GLU A 145 -19.35 6.68 -14.52
C GLU A 145 -18.41 7.88 -14.70
N ALA A 146 -17.56 8.17 -13.70
CA ALA A 146 -16.56 9.25 -13.77
C ALA A 146 -15.32 8.87 -14.59
N ILE A 147 -15.03 7.57 -14.75
CA ILE A 147 -13.94 7.08 -15.61
C ILE A 147 -14.27 7.38 -17.07
N GLY A 148 -15.52 7.14 -17.49
CA GLY A 148 -16.01 7.48 -18.82
C GLY A 148 -15.84 8.97 -19.17
N ALA A 149 -16.07 9.86 -18.21
CA ALA A 149 -15.86 11.30 -18.41
C ALA A 149 -14.37 11.70 -18.50
N ARG A 150 -13.48 11.01 -17.77
CA ARG A 150 -12.02 11.26 -17.80
C ARG A 150 -11.35 10.84 -19.10
N VAL A 151 -11.73 9.68 -19.65
CA VAL A 151 -11.19 9.20 -20.94
C VAL A 151 -11.50 10.21 -22.06
N VAL A 152 -12.71 10.77 -22.07
CA VAL A 152 -13.12 11.79 -23.07
C VAL A 152 -12.27 13.06 -22.95
N SER A 153 -11.97 13.52 -21.73
CA SER A 153 -11.17 14.73 -21.52
C SER A 153 -9.68 14.59 -21.86
N LEU A 154 -9.11 13.38 -21.76
CA LEU A 154 -7.71 13.11 -22.14
C LEU A 154 -7.52 13.05 -23.67
N ASP A 155 -8.53 12.58 -24.41
CA ASP A 155 -8.52 12.60 -25.88
C ASP A 155 -8.61 14.03 -26.46
N GLU A 156 -9.37 14.94 -25.83
CA GLU A 156 -9.45 16.34 -26.29
C GLU A 156 -8.14 17.13 -26.07
N SER A 157 -7.38 16.83 -25.01
CA SER A 157 -6.09 17.49 -24.76
C SER A 157 -4.98 17.03 -25.72
N ALA A 158 -5.12 15.87 -26.36
CA ALA A 158 -4.15 15.36 -27.34
C ALA A 158 -4.35 15.96 -28.76
N ALA A 159 -5.48 16.61 -29.03
CA ALA A 159 -5.82 17.13 -30.35
C ALA A 159 -5.30 18.55 -30.65
N THR A 160 -4.75 19.28 -29.67
CA THR A 160 -4.40 20.72 -29.84
C THR A 160 -2.92 20.99 -30.20
N THR A 161 -2.06 19.98 -30.37
CA THR A 161 -0.61 20.21 -30.62
C THR A 161 -0.14 20.00 -32.06
N LYS A 162 -1.03 19.79 -33.05
CA LYS A 162 -0.58 19.42 -34.41
C LYS A 162 -0.77 20.45 -35.53
N ASP A 163 -1.09 21.71 -35.24
CA ASP A 163 -1.31 22.71 -36.28
C ASP A 163 -0.53 24.02 -36.04
N GLN A 164 0.79 23.93 -35.79
CA GLN A 164 1.75 25.01 -36.06
C GLN A 164 3.11 24.40 -36.42
N ALA A 165 3.31 24.14 -37.71
CA ALA A 165 4.63 23.96 -38.33
C ALA A 165 4.58 24.47 -39.77
#